data_AF-A0A1G8N3J3-F1
#
_entry.id   AF-A0A1G8N3J3-F1
#
_cell.length_a   1.000
_cell.length_b   1.000
_cell.length_c   1.000
_cell.angle_alpha   90.00
_cell.angle_beta   90.00
_cell.angle_gamma   90.00
#
_symmetry.space_group_name_H-M   'P 1'
#
loop_
_entity.id
_entity.type
_entity.pdbx_description
1 polymer ?
#
loop_
_entity_poly.entity_id
_entity_poly.type
_entity_poly.pdbx_seq_one_letter_code
_entity_poly.pdbx_strand_id
1 'polypeptide(L)'
;MIPPHDRCFNWPLADELMNSLVKNEHKAVIDWFSDTEGKPLDYRKDRHNPDPKLRNHKIHGLRILGDLTYHADTDSWEDGMIYDSKHGKDWNASTYIDTQGFLRVKGYWYFKFTSRTMKFRRI
;
A
#
# COMPACT_ATOMS: atom_id res chain seq x y z
N MET A 1 -5.63 -0.79 26.22
CA MET A 1 -4.76 0.36 25.91
C MET A 1 -3.48 -0.17 25.26
N ILE A 2 -3.47 -0.24 23.92
CA ILE A 2 -2.27 -0.35 23.08
C ILE A 2 -2.62 0.51 21.85
N PRO A 3 -1.87 1.57 21.53
CA PRO A 3 -2.25 2.49 20.46
C PRO A 3 -2.12 1.76 19.11
N PRO A 4 -3.02 2.01 18.15
CA PRO A 4 -2.88 1.43 16.82
C PRO A 4 -1.66 2.08 16.18
N HIS A 5 -0.55 1.35 16.20
CA HIS A 5 0.72 1.72 15.62
C HIS A 5 0.51 2.35 14.23
N ASP A 6 0.81 3.64 14.14
CA ASP A 6 1.17 4.30 12.90
C ASP A 6 2.31 3.48 12.30
N ARG A 7 1.98 2.58 11.37
CA ARG A 7 2.98 1.85 10.59
C ARG A 7 3.54 2.84 9.57
N CYS A 8 4.50 3.64 10.02
CA CYS A 8 5.38 4.40 9.14
C CYS A 8 6.10 3.37 8.26
N PHE A 9 5.69 3.27 7.00
CA PHE A 9 6.46 2.54 6.00
C PHE A 9 7.80 3.25 5.79
N ASN A 10 8.77 2.50 5.30
CA ASN A 10 10.11 3.01 5.07
C ASN A 10 10.08 4.21 4.10
N TRP A 11 10.82 5.26 4.44
CA TRP A 11 10.80 6.59 3.81
C TRP A 11 10.76 6.59 2.25
N PRO A 12 11.57 5.80 1.53
CA PRO A 12 11.64 5.87 0.07
C PRO A 12 10.33 5.48 -0.63
N LEU A 13 9.55 4.57 -0.02
CA LEU A 13 8.30 4.08 -0.58
C LEU A 13 7.18 5.12 -0.51
N ALA A 14 7.22 5.96 0.52
CA ALA A 14 6.30 7.07 0.70
C ALA A 14 6.46 8.07 -0.45
N ASP A 15 7.72 8.47 -0.73
CA ASP A 15 8.05 9.43 -1.76
C ASP A 15 7.75 8.89 -3.17
N GLU A 16 8.02 7.61 -3.45
CA GLU A 16 7.66 6.99 -4.74
C GLU A 16 6.15 6.99 -4.96
N LEU A 17 5.38 6.59 -3.93
CA LEU A 17 3.93 6.56 -3.98
C LEU A 17 3.36 7.97 -4.17
N MET A 18 3.88 8.97 -3.44
CA MET A 18 3.47 10.37 -3.63
C MET A 18 3.82 10.88 -5.03
N ASN A 19 5.05 10.66 -5.49
CA ASN A 19 5.51 11.09 -6.80
C ASN A 19 4.66 10.44 -7.90
N SER A 20 4.28 9.17 -7.73
CA SER A 20 3.42 8.47 -8.67
C SER A 20 1.98 9.01 -8.66
N LEU A 21 1.43 9.37 -7.50
CA LEU A 21 0.11 10.01 -7.42
C LEU A 21 0.11 11.39 -8.08
N VAL A 22 1.15 12.20 -7.84
CA VAL A 22 1.32 13.54 -8.45
C VAL A 22 1.55 13.45 -9.96
N LYS A 23 2.24 12.42 -10.45
CA LYS A 23 2.46 12.16 -11.87
C LYS A 23 1.29 11.46 -12.58
N ASN A 24 0.19 11.18 -11.86
CA ASN A 24 -0.96 10.41 -12.37
C ASN A 24 -0.60 8.97 -12.81
N GLU A 25 0.45 8.40 -12.22
CA GLU A 25 0.97 7.06 -12.52
C GLU A 25 0.52 5.99 -11.49
N HIS A 26 -0.13 6.41 -10.40
CA HIS A 26 -0.88 5.60 -9.41
C HIS A 26 -0.22 4.26 -9.01
N LYS A 27 1.10 4.26 -8.80
CA LYS A 27 1.95 3.10 -8.53
C LYS A 27 2.65 3.19 -7.19
N ALA A 28 2.41 2.16 -6.36
CA ALA A 28 3.32 1.84 -5.27
C ALA A 28 3.87 0.42 -5.45
N VAL A 29 5.17 0.32 -5.30
CA VAL A 29 5.93 -0.93 -5.33
C VAL A 29 6.25 -1.36 -3.89
N ILE A 30 6.57 -2.63 -3.64
CA ILE A 30 7.21 -3.05 -2.38
C ILE A 30 8.72 -2.97 -2.57
N ASP A 31 9.36 -2.05 -1.84
CA ASP A 31 10.82 -1.93 -1.72
C ASP A 31 11.33 -2.47 -0.37
N TRP A 32 10.50 -2.38 0.69
CA TRP A 32 10.85 -2.88 2.02
C TRP A 32 9.69 -3.60 2.71
N PHE A 33 10.00 -4.76 3.31
CA PHE A 33 9.09 -5.67 3.99
C PHE A 33 9.83 -6.27 5.17
N SER A 34 9.45 -5.91 6.39
CA SER A 34 9.95 -6.55 7.61
C SER A 34 8.87 -7.46 8.16
N ASP A 35 9.23 -8.72 8.30
CA ASP A 35 8.50 -9.66 9.11
C ASP A 35 9.44 -10.30 10.14
N THR A 36 8.86 -11.18 10.95
CA THR A 36 9.55 -11.83 12.06
C THR A 36 10.59 -12.88 11.65
N GLU A 37 10.71 -13.24 10.37
CA GLU A 37 11.60 -14.33 9.94
C GLU A 37 13.03 -13.88 9.60
N GLY A 38 13.32 -12.57 9.61
CA GLY A 38 14.70 -12.04 9.45
C GLY A 38 15.35 -12.33 8.09
N LYS A 39 14.60 -12.83 7.10
CA LYS A 39 15.11 -13.11 5.76
C LYS A 39 15.03 -11.88 4.85
N PRO A 40 16.00 -11.65 3.95
CA PRO A 40 15.96 -10.54 3.02
C PRO A 40 14.74 -10.62 2.08
N LEU A 41 14.24 -9.46 1.64
CA LEU A 41 13.08 -9.37 0.74
C LEU A 41 13.24 -10.19 -0.53
N ASP A 42 14.44 -10.23 -1.11
CA ASP A 42 14.71 -10.97 -2.35
C ASP A 42 14.53 -12.48 -2.24
N TYR A 43 14.54 -13.01 -1.01
CA TYR A 43 14.26 -14.42 -0.74
C TYR A 43 12.75 -14.73 -0.77
N ARG A 44 11.90 -13.71 -0.66
CA ARG A 44 10.46 -13.84 -0.54
C ARG A 44 9.83 -14.11 -1.91
N LYS A 45 9.06 -15.19 -1.97
CA LYS A 45 8.18 -15.48 -3.10
C LYS A 45 6.72 -15.24 -2.72
N ASP A 46 5.89 -14.87 -3.68
CA ASP A 46 4.47 -14.61 -3.52
C ASP A 46 3.63 -15.90 -3.35
N ARG A 47 4.02 -16.74 -2.37
CA ARG A 47 3.52 -18.12 -2.23
C ARG A 47 2.00 -18.23 -2.08
N HIS A 48 1.34 -17.18 -1.62
CA HIS A 48 -0.10 -17.15 -1.41
C HIS A 48 -0.88 -16.57 -2.58
N ASN A 49 -0.22 -16.21 -3.69
CA ASN A 49 -0.91 -15.66 -4.85
C ASN A 49 -2.04 -16.60 -5.30
N PRO A 50 -3.26 -16.09 -5.51
CA PRO A 50 -4.37 -16.90 -6.01
C PRO A 50 -4.05 -17.56 -7.35
N ASP A 51 -3.28 -16.90 -8.23
CA ASP A 51 -2.75 -17.50 -9.46
C ASP A 51 -1.51 -18.35 -9.14
N PRO A 52 -1.56 -19.69 -9.34
CA PRO A 52 -0.43 -20.57 -9.12
C PRO A 52 0.83 -20.20 -9.91
N LYS A 53 0.68 -19.56 -11.08
CA LYS A 53 1.82 -19.15 -11.93
C LYS A 53 2.63 -18.03 -11.29
N LEU A 54 1.96 -17.14 -10.56
CA LEU A 54 2.58 -16.00 -9.90
C LEU A 54 3.21 -16.36 -8.55
N ARG A 55 2.94 -17.55 -7.99
CA ARG A 55 3.44 -17.97 -6.67
C ARG A 55 4.96 -18.06 -6.55
N ASN A 56 5.66 -18.13 -7.68
CA ASN A 56 7.11 -18.16 -7.73
C ASN A 56 7.76 -16.78 -7.92
N HIS A 57 6.97 -15.74 -8.15
CA HIS A 57 7.46 -14.38 -8.34
C HIS A 57 8.00 -13.83 -7.03
N LYS A 58 9.03 -12.98 -7.13
CA LYS A 58 9.57 -12.26 -5.98
C LYS A 58 8.55 -11.25 -5.48
N ILE A 59 8.44 -11.12 -4.16
CA ILE A 59 7.61 -10.07 -3.53
C ILE A 59 8.31 -8.71 -3.64
N HIS A 60 9.65 -8.70 -3.65
CA HIS A 60 10.43 -7.49 -3.89
C HIS A 60 10.13 -6.95 -5.30
N GLY A 61 9.78 -5.66 -5.41
CA GLY A 61 9.42 -5.03 -6.67
C GLY A 61 7.97 -5.25 -7.09
N LEU A 62 7.14 -5.92 -6.27
CA LEU A 62 5.74 -6.14 -6.59
C LEU A 62 4.92 -4.85 -6.43
N ARG A 63 4.16 -4.48 -7.46
CA ARG A 63 3.19 -3.38 -7.40
C ARG A 63 1.99 -3.82 -6.56
N ILE A 64 1.88 -3.29 -5.34
CA ILE A 64 0.79 -3.65 -4.43
C ILE A 64 -0.36 -2.67 -4.43
N LEU A 65 -0.12 -1.39 -4.69
CA LEU A 65 -1.17 -0.38 -4.75
C LEU A 65 -1.35 0.04 -6.21
N GLY A 66 -2.59 0.03 -6.69
CA GLY A 66 -2.95 0.42 -8.04
C GLY A 66 -4.38 0.92 -8.15
N ASP A 67 -4.75 1.27 -9.39
CA ASP A 67 -6.12 1.57 -9.82
C ASP A 67 -6.80 2.73 -9.08
N LEU A 68 -5.99 3.61 -8.49
CA LEU A 68 -6.47 4.83 -7.86
C LEU A 68 -6.93 5.84 -8.91
N THR A 69 -8.15 6.36 -8.75
CA THR A 69 -8.75 7.39 -9.59
C THR A 69 -8.92 8.66 -8.78
N TYR A 70 -8.44 9.80 -9.29
CA TYR A 70 -8.61 11.08 -8.61
C TYR A 70 -10.04 11.61 -8.73
N HIS A 71 -10.65 11.95 -7.60
CA HIS A 71 -11.98 12.51 -7.44
C HIS A 71 -11.87 13.92 -6.88
N ALA A 72 -12.21 14.92 -7.70
CA ALA A 72 -12.02 16.33 -7.38
C ALA A 72 -13.03 16.88 -6.35
N ASP A 73 -14.19 16.23 -6.20
CA ASP A 73 -15.21 16.57 -5.22
C ASP A 73 -14.79 16.26 -3.78
N THR A 74 -13.97 15.22 -3.60
CA THR A 74 -13.43 14.81 -2.29
C THR A 74 -11.95 15.13 -2.10
N ASP A 75 -11.28 15.66 -3.12
CA ASP A 75 -9.83 15.87 -3.17
C ASP A 75 -9.05 14.62 -2.74
N SER A 76 -9.46 13.47 -3.27
CA SER A 76 -8.90 12.17 -2.91
C SER A 76 -8.78 11.27 -4.13
N TRP A 77 -7.91 10.27 -4.02
CA TRP A 77 -7.88 9.16 -4.96
C TRP A 77 -8.66 7.98 -4.36
N GLU A 78 -9.67 7.51 -5.05
CA GLU A 78 -10.51 6.38 -4.62
C GLU A 78 -10.41 5.22 -5.63
N ASP A 79 -11.21 4.18 -5.42
CA ASP A 79 -11.32 2.98 -6.28
C ASP A 79 -10.04 2.16 -6.44
N GLY A 80 -9.03 2.47 -5.62
CA GLY A 80 -7.76 1.76 -5.64
C GLY A 80 -7.85 0.35 -5.06
N MET A 81 -6.80 -0.43 -5.32
CA MET A 81 -6.65 -1.78 -4.81
C MET A 81 -5.28 -1.96 -4.16
N ILE A 82 -5.24 -2.62 -3.00
CA ILE A 82 -4.04 -3.06 -2.29
C ILE A 82 -3.99 -4.59 -2.29
N TYR A 83 -2.96 -5.15 -2.92
CA TYR A 83 -2.66 -6.57 -2.82
C TYR A 83 -1.87 -6.89 -1.54
N ASP A 84 -2.39 -7.82 -0.74
CA ASP A 84 -1.76 -8.39 0.43
C ASP A 84 -1.17 -9.76 0.09
N SER A 85 0.11 -9.77 -0.28
CA SER A 85 0.89 -10.98 -0.62
C SER A 85 1.05 -11.95 0.56
N LYS A 86 0.84 -11.50 1.80
CA LYS A 86 0.90 -12.38 2.98
C LYS A 86 -0.31 -13.32 3.02
N HIS A 87 -1.47 -12.84 2.61
CA HIS A 87 -2.72 -13.61 2.65
C HIS A 87 -3.26 -13.96 1.26
N GLY A 88 -2.64 -13.45 0.18
CA GLY A 88 -3.09 -13.65 -1.20
C GLY A 88 -4.43 -12.97 -1.48
N LYS A 89 -4.65 -11.78 -0.92
CA LYS A 89 -5.96 -11.09 -0.96
C LYS A 89 -5.82 -9.65 -1.42
N ASP A 90 -6.81 -9.21 -2.16
CA ASP A 90 -6.97 -7.82 -2.56
C ASP A 90 -7.91 -7.07 -1.61
N TRP A 91 -7.59 -5.80 -1.36
CA TRP A 91 -8.31 -4.90 -0.46
C TRP A 91 -8.57 -3.57 -1.15
N ASN A 92 -9.77 -3.03 -1.03
CA ASN A 92 -10.05 -1.70 -1.57
C ASN A 92 -9.17 -0.65 -0.88
N ALA A 93 -8.79 0.37 -1.63
CA ALA A 93 -7.88 1.40 -1.20
C ALA A 93 -8.38 2.78 -1.59
N SER A 94 -8.12 3.75 -0.72
CA SER A 94 -8.22 5.16 -1.06
C SER A 94 -7.09 5.95 -0.43
N THR A 95 -6.75 7.08 -1.03
CA THR A 95 -5.67 7.94 -0.56
C THR A 95 -6.07 9.40 -0.60
N TYR A 96 -5.65 10.18 0.39
CA TYR A 96 -5.91 11.62 0.43
C TYR A 96 -4.79 12.33 1.19
N ILE A 97 -4.61 13.61 0.92
CA ILE A 97 -3.68 14.45 1.68
C ILE A 97 -4.47 15.12 2.81
N ASP A 98 -4.02 14.97 4.05
CA ASP A 98 -4.68 15.64 5.18
C ASP A 98 -4.24 17.11 5.31
N THR A 99 -4.94 17.86 6.16
CA THR A 99 -4.70 19.31 6.37
C THR A 99 -3.31 19.64 6.90
N GLN A 100 -2.60 18.64 7.44
CA GLN A 100 -1.23 18.78 7.91
C GLN A 100 -0.19 18.38 6.84
N GLY A 101 -0.64 18.07 5.62
CA GLY A 101 0.20 17.70 4.48
C GLY A 101 0.64 16.23 4.49
N PHE A 102 0.02 15.36 5.30
CA PHE A 102 0.35 13.94 5.27
C PHE A 102 -0.49 13.20 4.24
N LEU A 103 0.16 12.34 3.47
CA LEU A 103 -0.56 11.37 2.65
C LEU A 103 -1.10 10.26 3.53
N ARG A 104 -2.41 10.04 3.46
CA ARG A 104 -3.13 8.97 4.12
C ARG A 104 -3.46 7.92 3.09
N VAL A 105 -3.04 6.68 3.31
CA VAL A 105 -3.43 5.52 2.49
C VAL A 105 -4.30 4.62 3.33
N LYS A 106 -5.55 4.44 2.92
CA LYS A 106 -6.56 3.67 3.65
C LYS A 106 -6.86 2.39 2.89
N GLY A 107 -6.58 1.24 3.49
CA GLY A 107 -7.02 -0.08 3.00
C GLY A 107 -8.26 -0.56 3.76
N TYR A 108 -9.25 -1.12 3.06
CA TYR A 108 -10.49 -1.62 3.64
C TYR A 108 -11.03 -2.84 2.87
N TRP A 109 -11.64 -3.79 3.59
CA TRP A 109 -12.06 -5.07 3.00
C TRP A 109 -13.44 -5.01 2.31
N TYR A 110 -14.39 -4.26 2.87
CA TYR A 110 -15.75 -4.08 2.32
C TYR A 110 -16.39 -2.79 2.83
N PHE A 111 -16.23 -2.49 4.11
CA PHE A 111 -16.72 -1.25 4.72
C PHE A 111 -15.56 -0.41 5.27
N LYS A 112 -15.68 0.92 5.17
CA LYS A 112 -14.66 1.88 5.64
C LYS A 112 -14.40 1.82 7.17
N PHE A 113 -15.15 1.04 7.95
CA PHE A 113 -14.95 0.86 9.40
C PHE A 113 -13.98 -0.28 9.75
N THR A 114 -13.89 -1.34 8.94
CA THR A 114 -12.83 -2.37 9.06
C THR A 114 -11.61 -1.95 8.23
N SER A 115 -11.16 -0.73 8.44
CA SER A 115 -10.07 -0.14 7.67
C SER A 115 -8.79 -0.04 8.47
N ARG A 116 -7.66 -0.10 7.79
CA ARG A 116 -6.38 0.35 8.34
C ARG A 116 -5.90 1.54 7.52
N THR A 117 -5.53 2.61 8.22
CA THR A 117 -4.95 3.79 7.59
C THR A 117 -3.47 3.87 7.89
N MET A 118 -2.68 4.08 6.86
CA MET A 118 -1.24 4.34 6.91
C MET A 118 -1.02 5.83 6.69
N LYS A 119 -0.15 6.42 7.51
CA LYS A 119 0.19 7.85 7.45
C LYS A 119 1.62 7.99 6.92
N PHE A 120 1.77 8.81 5.90
CA PHE A 120 3.03 9.11 5.25
C PHE A 120 3.29 10.61 5.33
N ARG A 121 4.48 11.00 5.79
CA ARG A 121 4.93 12.40 5.77
C ARG A 121 5.69 12.61 4.45
N ARG A 122 5.66 13.83 3.92
CA ARG A 122 6.61 14.33 2.91
C ARG A 122 7.77 15.06 3.62
N ILE A 123 9.03 14.77 3.30
CA ILE A 123 10.22 15.50 3.79
C ILE A 123 10.58 16.50 2.70
#